data_AF-A0A930AT87-F1
#
_entry.id   AF-A0A930AT87-F1
#
_cell.length_a   1.000
_cell.length_b   1.000
_cell.length_c   1.000
_cell.angle_alpha   90.00
_cell.angle_beta   90.00
_cell.angle_gamma   90.00
#
_symmetry.space_group_name_H-M   'P 1'
#
loop_
_entity.id
_entity.type
_entity.pdbx_description
1 polymer ?
#
loop_
_entity_poly.entity_id
_entity_poly.type
_entity_poly.pdbx_seq_one_letter_code
_entity_poly.pdbx_strand_id
1 'polypeptide(L)'
;CKECGKSFSEPSPFGPENFHQSYAVLNAIALELHNVRMTYKDIAHKYHVSDTIVRMYADSFIRAPRLTLPENLGIDEISSSMAKYGGSYLCVFVDNNHRTLNEILPNRSKVTLSKHFEMIPQSERDKVKYVTIDMWEPYRDVCKKYLRHCEIAVDPFHVIKHLTECFTRMRVGIMNQCVYDSPSYYLLKTWHKLLETDSFDLDNEPRYNSKFRQKMNYRDLY
;
A
#
# COMPACT_ATOMS: atom_id res chain seq x y z
N CYS A 1 5.66 -26.39 -45.42
CA CYS A 1 5.12 -26.78 -46.73
C CYS A 1 5.97 -26.17 -47.83
N LYS A 2 6.56 -26.99 -48.70
CA LYS A 2 7.44 -26.51 -49.80
C LYS A 2 6.66 -25.82 -50.93
N GLU A 3 5.35 -26.00 -51.01
CA GLU A 3 4.50 -25.37 -52.03
C GLU A 3 3.97 -24.00 -51.62
N CYS A 4 3.56 -23.82 -50.35
CA CYS A 4 2.98 -22.55 -49.88
C CYS A 4 3.89 -21.74 -48.93
N GLY A 5 5.10 -22.24 -48.64
CA GLY A 5 6.07 -21.57 -47.77
C GLY A 5 5.70 -21.52 -46.28
N LYS A 6 4.51 -22.00 -45.90
CA LYS A 6 4.04 -21.98 -44.51
C LYS A 6 4.63 -23.13 -43.69
N SER A 7 5.06 -22.81 -42.47
CA SER A 7 5.41 -23.79 -41.44
C SER A 7 4.20 -24.01 -40.53
N PHE A 8 3.92 -25.26 -40.17
CA PHE A 8 2.92 -25.61 -39.18
C PHE A 8 3.50 -26.66 -38.26
N SER A 9 3.10 -26.61 -36.99
CA SER A 9 3.44 -27.63 -35.99
C SER A 9 2.32 -28.66 -35.96
N GLU A 10 2.67 -29.93 -35.72
CA GLU A 10 1.66 -30.96 -35.45
C GLU A 10 0.94 -30.64 -34.13
N PRO A 11 -0.41 -30.69 -34.07
CA PRO A 11 -1.14 -30.48 -32.83
C PRO A 11 -0.74 -31.54 -31.81
N SER A 12 -0.14 -31.14 -30.70
CA SER A 12 0.19 -32.06 -29.62
C SER A 12 -1.05 -32.27 -28.74
N PRO A 13 -1.52 -33.51 -28.54
CA PRO A 13 -2.61 -33.78 -27.60
C PRO A 13 -2.15 -33.63 -26.14
N PHE A 14 -0.85 -33.50 -25.91
CA PHE A 14 -0.25 -33.53 -24.57
C PHE A 14 0.00 -32.14 -23.98
N GLY A 15 -0.19 -31.06 -24.73
CA GLY A 15 0.00 -29.70 -24.25
C GLY A 15 -0.75 -28.65 -25.08
N PRO A 16 -0.86 -27.40 -24.58
CA PRO A 16 -1.51 -26.32 -25.32
C PRO A 16 -0.65 -25.82 -26.50
N GLU A 17 -1.28 -25.33 -27.57
CA GLU A 17 -0.57 -24.89 -28.80
C GLU A 17 0.53 -23.84 -28.57
N ASN A 18 0.36 -22.97 -27.57
CA ASN A 18 1.29 -21.88 -27.25
C ASN A 18 2.36 -22.26 -26.22
N PHE A 19 2.39 -23.51 -25.77
CA PHE A 19 3.33 -23.99 -24.74
C PHE A 19 4.03 -25.26 -25.22
N HIS A 20 5.33 -25.36 -24.93
CA HIS A 20 6.10 -26.59 -25.20
C HIS A 20 6.01 -27.60 -24.04
N GLN A 21 5.30 -27.25 -22.98
CA GLN A 21 5.14 -28.05 -21.76
C GLN A 21 3.87 -28.90 -21.84
N SER A 22 3.94 -30.09 -21.24
CA SER A 22 2.77 -30.97 -21.15
C SER A 22 1.75 -30.43 -20.15
N TYR A 23 0.48 -30.82 -20.32
CA TYR A 23 -0.60 -30.52 -19.37
C TYR A 23 -0.26 -30.95 -17.94
N ALA A 24 0.46 -32.06 -17.77
CA ALA A 24 0.89 -32.54 -16.45
C ALA A 24 1.84 -31.56 -15.74
N VAL A 25 2.82 -31.01 -16.48
CA VAL A 25 3.76 -30.02 -15.94
C VAL A 25 3.03 -28.70 -15.65
N LEU A 26 2.19 -28.24 -16.57
CA LEU A 26 1.41 -27.02 -16.38
C LEU A 26 0.45 -27.12 -15.19
N ASN A 27 -0.18 -28.29 -14.98
CA ASN A 27 -1.02 -28.53 -13.81
C ASN A 27 -0.22 -28.51 -12.50
N ALA A 28 0.98 -29.11 -12.48
CA ALA A 28 1.87 -29.05 -11.33
C ALA A 28 2.31 -27.61 -11.01
N ILE A 29 2.65 -26.82 -12.04
CA ILE A 29 2.94 -25.38 -11.91
C ILE A 29 1.73 -24.64 -11.33
N ALA A 30 0.51 -24.91 -11.81
CA ALA A 30 -0.71 -24.28 -11.29
C ALA A 30 -0.91 -24.55 -9.79
N LEU A 31 -0.68 -25.79 -9.34
CA LEU A 31 -0.78 -26.14 -7.92
C LEU A 31 0.23 -25.39 -7.06
N GLU A 32 1.48 -25.23 -7.52
CA GLU A 32 2.50 -24.47 -6.79
C GLU A 32 2.25 -22.96 -6.80
N LEU A 33 1.55 -22.43 -7.80
CA LEU A 33 1.19 -21.01 -7.84
C LEU A 33 0.21 -20.60 -6.71
N HIS A 34 -0.45 -21.55 -6.05
CA HIS A 34 -1.20 -21.29 -4.82
C HIS A 34 -0.31 -21.03 -3.59
N ASN A 35 0.97 -21.41 -3.65
CA ASN A 35 1.90 -21.21 -2.56
C ASN A 35 2.48 -19.79 -2.59
N VAL A 36 1.89 -18.90 -1.78
CA VAL A 36 2.31 -17.50 -1.67
C VAL A 36 3.75 -17.28 -1.17
N ARG A 37 4.44 -18.33 -0.72
CA ARG A 37 5.85 -18.27 -0.30
C ARG A 37 6.83 -18.53 -1.44
N MET A 38 6.36 -19.03 -2.58
CA MET A 38 7.21 -19.31 -3.74
C MET A 38 7.11 -18.18 -4.75
N THR A 39 8.25 -17.73 -5.25
CA THR A 39 8.28 -16.79 -6.38
C THR A 39 8.12 -17.55 -7.70
N TYR A 40 7.72 -16.85 -8.76
CA TYR A 40 7.70 -17.44 -10.11
C TYR A 40 9.05 -18.03 -10.52
N LYS A 41 10.15 -17.42 -10.07
CA LYS A 41 11.52 -17.91 -10.31
C LYS A 41 11.79 -19.23 -9.58
N ASP A 42 11.30 -19.38 -8.35
CA ASP A 42 11.44 -20.63 -7.59
C ASP A 42 10.65 -21.77 -8.24
N ILE A 43 9.42 -21.48 -8.67
CA ILE A 43 8.57 -22.44 -9.39
C ILE A 43 9.23 -22.82 -10.73
N ALA A 44 9.74 -21.83 -11.47
CA ALA A 44 10.44 -22.05 -12.72
C ALA A 44 11.67 -22.96 -12.54
N HIS A 45 12.46 -22.71 -11.50
CA HIS A 45 13.62 -23.53 -11.15
C HIS A 45 13.21 -24.97 -10.77
N LYS A 46 12.13 -25.12 -9.99
CA LYS A 46 11.62 -26.43 -9.56
C LYS A 46 11.18 -27.32 -10.72
N TYR A 47 10.56 -26.74 -11.74
CA TYR A 47 10.05 -27.48 -12.91
C TYR A 47 10.95 -27.39 -14.15
N HIS A 48 12.15 -26.82 -14.02
CA HIS A 48 13.09 -26.64 -15.13
C HIS A 48 12.48 -25.93 -16.35
N VAL A 49 11.64 -24.93 -16.09
CA VAL A 49 11.03 -24.06 -17.12
C VAL A 49 11.57 -22.64 -17.00
N SER A 50 11.34 -21.81 -18.02
CA SER A 50 11.67 -20.39 -17.91
C SER A 50 10.63 -19.66 -17.05
N ASP A 51 11.08 -18.64 -16.32
CA ASP A 51 10.22 -17.76 -15.52
C ASP A 51 9.13 -17.09 -16.39
N THR A 52 9.44 -16.78 -17.65
CA THR A 52 8.49 -16.25 -18.62
C THR A 52 7.31 -17.19 -18.85
N ILE A 53 7.55 -18.50 -18.92
CA ILE A 53 6.48 -19.50 -19.12
C ILE A 53 5.57 -19.56 -17.91
N VAL A 54 6.15 -19.54 -16.70
CA VAL A 54 5.35 -19.52 -15.45
C VAL A 54 4.46 -18.28 -15.40
N ARG A 55 5.01 -17.09 -15.76
CA ARG A 55 4.24 -15.84 -15.83
C ARG A 55 3.15 -15.87 -16.88
N MET A 56 3.46 -16.25 -18.12
CA MET A 56 2.48 -16.35 -19.20
C MET A 56 1.35 -17.33 -18.84
N TYR A 57 1.71 -18.45 -18.21
CA TYR A 57 0.72 -19.41 -17.78
C TYR A 57 -0.14 -18.83 -16.65
N ALA A 58 0.47 -18.27 -15.59
CA ALA A 58 -0.24 -17.56 -14.53
C ALA A 58 -1.24 -16.52 -15.07
N ASP A 59 -0.81 -15.65 -16.00
CA ASP A 59 -1.67 -14.64 -16.64
C ASP A 59 -2.82 -15.26 -17.46
N SER A 60 -2.63 -16.47 -18.00
CA SER A 60 -3.65 -17.13 -18.83
C SER A 60 -4.77 -17.79 -18.01
N PHE A 61 -4.49 -18.22 -16.78
CA PHE A 61 -5.44 -18.98 -15.97
C PHE A 61 -5.85 -18.30 -14.65
N ILE A 62 -4.98 -17.49 -14.03
CA ILE A 62 -5.31 -16.79 -12.79
C ILE A 62 -6.32 -15.69 -13.11
N ARG A 63 -7.56 -15.92 -12.69
CA ARG A 63 -8.62 -14.93 -12.76
C ARG A 63 -8.96 -14.50 -11.34
N ALA A 64 -8.61 -13.28 -10.99
CA ALA A 64 -9.07 -12.66 -9.76
C ALA A 64 -10.47 -12.08 -10.02
N PRO A 65 -11.55 -12.65 -9.45
CA PRO A 65 -12.87 -12.07 -9.58
C PRO A 65 -12.94 -10.76 -8.80
N ARG A 66 -13.68 -9.79 -9.34
CA ARG A 66 -13.95 -8.54 -8.62
C ARG A 66 -14.81 -8.84 -7.39
N LEU A 67 -14.37 -8.35 -6.23
CA LEU A 67 -15.15 -8.39 -5.00
C LEU A 67 -16.21 -7.28 -5.00
N THR A 68 -17.33 -7.52 -4.33
CA THR A 68 -18.35 -6.49 -4.13
C THR A 68 -17.84 -5.41 -3.17
N LEU A 69 -18.24 -4.16 -3.38
CA LEU A 69 -17.93 -3.07 -2.48
C LEU A 69 -18.49 -3.35 -1.07
N PRO A 70 -17.71 -3.12 -0.01
CA PRO A 70 -18.14 -3.31 1.37
C PRO A 70 -19.02 -2.14 1.84
N GLU A 71 -19.77 -2.32 2.93
CA GLU A 71 -20.52 -1.21 3.53
C GLU A 71 -19.61 -0.11 4.11
N ASN A 72 -18.41 -0.49 4.57
CA ASN A 72 -17.40 0.41 5.12
C ASN A 72 -16.09 0.25 4.33
N LEU A 73 -15.86 1.19 3.42
CA LEU A 73 -14.76 1.14 2.46
C LEU A 73 -13.58 2.02 2.93
N GLY A 74 -12.38 1.48 2.99
CA GLY A 74 -11.14 2.25 3.11
C GLY A 74 -10.52 2.44 1.74
N ILE A 75 -10.02 3.65 1.44
CA ILE A 75 -9.23 3.92 0.23
C ILE A 75 -7.91 4.56 0.66
N ASP A 76 -6.80 3.88 0.36
CA ASP A 76 -5.45 4.30 0.75
C ASP A 76 -4.42 3.97 -0.35
N GLU A 77 -3.15 4.26 -0.10
CA GLU A 77 -2.03 4.09 -1.01
C GLU A 77 -0.90 3.24 -0.45
N ILE A 78 -0.39 2.34 -1.29
CA ILE A 78 0.83 1.60 -0.98
C ILE A 78 1.92 2.04 -1.94
N SER A 79 3.05 2.49 -1.36
CA SER A 79 4.27 2.76 -2.11
C SER A 79 4.78 1.46 -2.72
N SER A 80 4.89 1.40 -4.04
CA SER A 80 5.34 0.20 -4.75
C SER A 80 6.01 0.55 -6.06
N SER A 81 7.12 -0.13 -6.35
CA SER A 81 7.79 -0.08 -7.65
C SER A 81 6.97 -0.69 -8.79
N MET A 82 5.85 -1.37 -8.46
CA MET A 82 4.92 -1.98 -9.42
C MET A 82 3.87 -0.99 -9.95
N ALA A 83 3.79 0.23 -9.41
CA ALA A 83 2.86 1.23 -9.89
C ALA A 83 3.18 1.61 -11.35
N LYS A 84 2.14 1.60 -12.21
CA LYS A 84 2.30 1.85 -13.66
C LYS A 84 2.46 3.35 -13.95
N TYR A 85 3.05 3.67 -15.10
CA TYR A 85 3.18 5.04 -15.66
C TYR A 85 4.04 6.02 -14.82
N GLY A 86 5.04 5.52 -14.09
CA GLY A 86 5.92 6.37 -13.27
C GLY A 86 5.29 6.89 -11.99
N GLY A 87 4.10 6.39 -11.62
CA GLY A 87 3.52 6.63 -10.30
C GLY A 87 4.31 5.88 -9.23
N SER A 88 4.35 6.42 -8.01
CA SER A 88 5.00 5.77 -6.85
C SER A 88 4.03 4.94 -6.01
N TYR A 89 2.72 5.00 -6.29
CA TYR A 89 1.68 4.51 -5.40
C TYR A 89 0.62 3.68 -6.15
N LEU A 90 0.35 2.48 -5.65
CA LEU A 90 -0.86 1.72 -5.94
C LEU A 90 -1.99 2.25 -5.06
N CYS A 91 -3.21 2.27 -5.56
CA CYS A 91 -4.38 2.62 -4.75
C CYS A 91 -5.05 1.33 -4.28
N VAL A 92 -5.37 1.25 -3.00
CA VAL A 92 -5.83 0.04 -2.34
C VAL A 92 -7.18 0.30 -1.71
N PHE A 93 -8.12 -0.58 -2.00
CA PHE A 93 -9.44 -0.58 -1.38
C PHE A 93 -9.47 -1.68 -0.31
N VAL A 94 -9.97 -1.34 0.86
CA VAL A 94 -10.02 -2.22 2.03
C VAL A 94 -11.45 -2.28 2.54
N ASP A 95 -11.91 -3.46 2.93
CA ASP A 95 -13.09 -3.59 3.77
C ASP A 95 -12.69 -3.32 5.21
N ASN A 96 -13.10 -2.17 5.75
CA ASN A 96 -12.75 -1.76 7.10
C ASN A 96 -13.44 -2.59 8.18
N ASN A 97 -14.57 -3.24 7.87
CA ASN A 97 -15.27 -4.09 8.83
C ASN A 97 -14.54 -5.43 8.99
N HIS A 98 -14.16 -6.05 7.87
CA HIS A 98 -13.49 -7.36 7.87
C HIS A 98 -11.96 -7.27 7.92
N ARG A 99 -11.40 -6.07 7.71
CA ARG A 99 -9.95 -5.80 7.61
C ARG A 99 -9.30 -6.62 6.50
N THR A 100 -9.98 -6.72 5.37
CA THR A 100 -9.53 -7.50 4.21
C THR A 100 -9.35 -6.62 2.99
N LEU A 101 -8.43 -7.03 2.11
CA LEU A 101 -8.25 -6.39 0.81
C LEU A 101 -9.52 -6.56 -0.03
N ASN A 102 -10.00 -5.46 -0.61
CA ASN A 102 -11.13 -5.46 -1.54
C ASN A 102 -10.66 -5.37 -3.00
N GLU A 103 -9.75 -4.43 -3.31
CA GLU A 103 -9.27 -4.21 -4.67
C GLU A 103 -7.90 -3.50 -4.67
N ILE A 104 -7.11 -3.69 -5.73
CA ILE A 104 -5.88 -2.94 -5.99
C ILE A 104 -5.94 -2.30 -7.37
N LEU A 105 -5.86 -0.97 -7.40
CA LEU A 105 -5.83 -0.17 -8.61
C LEU A 105 -4.38 0.24 -8.96
N PRO A 106 -4.06 0.35 -10.27
CA PRO A 106 -2.70 0.59 -10.74
C PRO A 106 -2.12 1.96 -10.36
N ASN A 107 -2.97 2.92 -10.00
CA ASN A 107 -2.60 4.22 -9.46
C ASN A 107 -3.82 4.90 -8.81
N ARG A 108 -3.56 5.98 -8.05
CA ARG A 108 -4.58 6.80 -7.38
C ARG A 108 -5.22 7.88 -8.23
N SER A 109 -4.94 8.00 -9.53
CA SER A 109 -5.44 9.15 -10.30
C SER A 109 -6.98 9.21 -10.31
N LYS A 110 -7.53 10.42 -10.30
CA LYS A 110 -8.99 10.66 -10.41
C LYS A 110 -9.61 9.91 -11.60
N VAL A 111 -8.88 9.81 -12.71
CA VAL A 111 -9.31 9.09 -13.92
C VAL A 111 -9.42 7.59 -13.67
N THR A 112 -8.40 6.96 -13.06
CA THR A 112 -8.41 5.53 -12.75
C THR A 112 -9.54 5.18 -11.80
N LEU A 113 -9.70 5.95 -10.72
CA LEU A 113 -10.76 5.74 -9.74
C LEU A 113 -12.16 5.92 -10.36
N SER A 114 -12.34 6.97 -11.16
CA SER A 114 -13.62 7.23 -11.84
C SER A 114 -14.00 6.09 -12.76
N LYS A 115 -13.07 5.61 -13.60
CA LYS A 115 -13.29 4.46 -14.48
C LYS A 115 -13.64 3.20 -13.69
N HIS A 116 -12.98 2.98 -12.56
CA HIS A 116 -13.26 1.84 -11.70
C HIS A 116 -14.70 1.88 -11.16
N PHE A 117 -15.12 2.99 -10.55
CA PHE A 117 -16.48 3.12 -10.02
C PHE A 117 -17.56 3.13 -11.11
N GLU A 118 -17.27 3.60 -12.33
CA GLU A 118 -18.19 3.55 -13.47
C GLU A 118 -18.53 2.12 -13.90
N MET A 119 -17.61 1.18 -13.72
CA MET A 119 -17.85 -0.24 -14.01
C MET A 119 -18.72 -0.92 -12.95
N ILE A 120 -18.91 -0.31 -11.78
CA ILE A 120 -19.66 -0.90 -10.67
C ILE A 120 -21.13 -0.47 -10.76
N PRO A 121 -22.09 -1.42 -10.69
CA PRO A 121 -23.52 -1.10 -10.69
C PRO A 121 -23.89 -0.09 -9.61
N GLN A 122 -24.79 0.83 -9.94
CA GLN A 122 -25.26 1.85 -8.99
C GLN A 122 -25.82 1.22 -7.71
N SER A 123 -26.59 0.13 -7.83
CA SER A 123 -27.18 -0.61 -6.71
C SER A 123 -26.16 -1.19 -5.73
N GLU A 124 -24.91 -1.38 -6.17
CA GLU A 124 -23.82 -1.81 -5.29
C GLU A 124 -23.12 -0.60 -4.66
N ARG A 125 -22.88 0.45 -5.45
CA ARG A 125 -22.31 1.71 -4.94
C ARG A 125 -23.17 2.34 -3.84
N ASP A 126 -24.49 2.20 -3.94
CA ASP A 126 -25.44 2.71 -2.95
C ASP A 126 -25.43 1.92 -1.62
N LYS A 127 -24.81 0.73 -1.58
CA LYS A 127 -24.65 -0.05 -0.33
C LYS A 127 -23.49 0.44 0.53
N VAL A 128 -22.58 1.22 -0.03
CA VAL A 128 -21.48 1.81 0.73
C VAL A 128 -22.05 2.91 1.63
N LYS A 129 -21.92 2.72 2.95
CA LYS A 129 -22.43 3.64 3.98
C LYS A 129 -21.34 4.56 4.51
N TYR A 130 -20.11 4.08 4.57
CA TYR A 130 -18.96 4.84 5.06
C TYR A 130 -17.79 4.66 4.12
N VAL A 131 -17.05 5.74 3.89
CA VAL A 131 -15.75 5.68 3.22
C VAL A 131 -14.72 6.45 4.02
N THR A 132 -13.59 5.81 4.32
CA THR A 132 -12.43 6.42 4.97
C THR A 132 -11.35 6.66 3.93
N ILE A 133 -10.89 7.90 3.82
CA ILE A 133 -9.91 8.33 2.80
C ILE A 133 -8.81 9.20 3.42
N ASP A 134 -7.68 9.33 2.73
CA ASP A 134 -6.72 10.42 2.98
C ASP A 134 -7.35 11.80 2.68
N MET A 135 -6.76 12.87 3.19
CA MET A 135 -7.17 14.27 2.99
C MET A 135 -6.98 14.79 1.55
N TRP A 136 -6.72 13.91 0.59
CA TRP A 136 -6.51 14.28 -0.81
C TRP A 136 -7.85 14.57 -1.51
N GLU A 137 -8.03 15.82 -1.93
CA GLU A 137 -9.29 16.33 -2.50
C GLU A 137 -9.85 15.49 -3.68
N PRO A 138 -9.04 14.96 -4.61
CA PRO A 138 -9.52 14.07 -5.66
C PRO A 138 -10.25 12.82 -5.16
N TYR A 139 -9.86 12.23 -4.02
CA TYR A 139 -10.63 11.12 -3.45
C TYR A 139 -12.01 11.56 -3.02
N ARG A 140 -12.10 12.68 -2.31
CA ARG A 140 -13.36 13.25 -1.87
C ARG A 140 -14.29 13.53 -3.05
N ASP A 141 -13.77 14.12 -4.12
CA ASP A 141 -14.53 14.38 -5.35
C ASP A 141 -15.10 13.11 -5.98
N VAL A 142 -14.27 12.07 -6.10
CA VAL A 142 -14.68 10.78 -6.67
C VAL A 142 -15.73 10.13 -5.79
N CYS A 143 -15.49 10.04 -4.47
CA CYS A 143 -16.43 9.44 -3.54
C CYS A 143 -17.77 10.16 -3.58
N LYS A 144 -17.79 11.51 -3.54
CA LYS A 144 -19.03 12.30 -3.66
C LYS A 144 -19.78 12.04 -4.97
N LYS A 145 -19.06 11.85 -6.07
CA LYS A 145 -19.68 11.63 -7.39
C LYS A 145 -20.32 10.24 -7.49
N TYR A 146 -19.61 9.20 -7.02
CA TYR A 146 -19.97 7.80 -7.29
C TYR A 146 -20.62 7.07 -6.11
N LEU A 147 -20.35 7.47 -4.87
CA LEU A 147 -20.83 6.89 -3.61
C LEU A 147 -21.75 7.90 -2.89
N ARG A 148 -22.93 8.16 -3.47
CA ARG A 148 -23.78 9.30 -3.08
C ARG A 148 -24.44 9.18 -1.70
N HIS A 149 -24.55 7.98 -1.18
CA HIS A 149 -25.22 7.67 0.09
C HIS A 149 -24.24 7.36 1.23
N CYS A 150 -22.94 7.58 1.01
CA CYS A 150 -21.92 7.32 2.03
C CYS A 150 -21.52 8.59 2.79
N GLU A 151 -21.16 8.41 4.06
CA GLU A 151 -20.44 9.40 4.84
C GLU A 151 -18.94 9.29 4.56
N ILE A 152 -18.31 10.42 4.24
CA ILE A 152 -16.87 10.49 3.92
C ILE A 152 -16.12 10.94 5.17
N ALA A 153 -15.33 10.05 5.74
CA ALA A 153 -14.43 10.31 6.86
C ALA A 153 -12.98 10.45 6.39
N VAL A 154 -12.24 11.32 7.07
CA VAL A 154 -10.78 11.39 6.93
C VAL A 154 -10.14 10.36 7.84
N ASP A 155 -9.13 9.63 7.34
CA ASP A 155 -8.35 8.72 8.16
C ASP A 155 -7.63 9.47 9.31
N PRO A 156 -7.90 9.13 10.58
CA PRO A 156 -7.24 9.76 11.73
C PRO A 156 -5.71 9.64 11.71
N PHE A 157 -5.15 8.57 11.14
CA PHE A 157 -3.70 8.39 11.04
C PHE A 157 -3.05 9.55 10.27
N HIS A 158 -3.65 9.94 9.14
CA HIS A 158 -3.15 11.03 8.32
C HIS A 158 -3.27 12.38 9.05
N VAL A 159 -4.38 12.60 9.77
CA VAL A 159 -4.57 13.82 10.58
C VAL A 159 -3.48 13.94 11.64
N ILE A 160 -3.29 12.89 12.45
CA ILE A 160 -2.27 12.87 13.51
C ILE A 160 -0.87 13.03 12.93
N LYS A 161 -0.56 12.30 11.86
CA LYS A 161 0.73 12.43 11.16
C LYS A 161 1.00 13.87 10.73
N HIS A 162 0.05 14.52 10.07
CA HIS A 162 0.20 15.90 9.63
C HIS A 162 0.37 16.88 10.80
N LEU A 163 -0.39 16.70 11.89
CA LEU A 163 -0.23 17.52 13.09
C LEU A 163 1.16 17.36 13.72
N THR A 164 1.64 16.12 13.87
CA THR A 164 2.96 15.81 14.40
C THR A 164 4.08 16.37 13.52
N GLU A 165 3.95 16.27 12.20
CA GLU A 165 4.91 16.86 11.24
C GLU A 165 4.92 18.39 11.33
N CYS A 166 3.75 19.04 11.43
CA CYS A 166 3.64 20.48 11.64
C CYS A 166 4.35 20.91 12.93
N PHE A 167 4.08 20.23 14.03
CA PHE A 167 4.71 20.50 15.32
C PHE A 167 6.23 20.31 15.24
N THR A 168 6.69 19.21 14.64
CA THR A 168 8.12 18.93 14.40
C THR A 168 8.78 20.07 13.61
N ARG A 169 8.15 20.55 12.54
CA ARG A 169 8.70 21.67 11.74
C ARG A 169 8.81 22.95 12.56
N MET A 170 7.80 23.28 13.36
CA MET A 170 7.84 24.45 14.25
C MET A 170 8.97 24.31 15.27
N ARG A 171 9.07 23.15 15.94
CA ARG A 171 10.14 22.86 16.90
C ARG A 171 11.53 23.00 16.27
N VAL A 172 11.75 22.41 15.10
CA VAL A 172 13.03 22.52 14.37
C VAL A 172 13.29 23.98 13.95
N GLY A 173 12.25 24.72 13.56
CA GLY A 173 12.35 26.14 13.24
C GLY A 173 12.82 26.99 14.42
N ILE A 174 12.30 26.73 15.62
CA ILE A 174 12.74 27.38 16.86
C ILE A 174 14.17 26.94 17.22
N MET A 175 14.45 25.63 17.14
CA MET A 175 15.77 25.07 17.42
C MET A 175 16.87 25.71 16.57
N ASN A 176 16.61 25.95 15.28
CA ASN A 176 17.57 26.55 14.36
C ASN A 176 17.80 28.06 14.60
N GLN A 177 16.94 28.73 15.38
CA GLN A 177 17.13 30.12 15.81
C GLN A 177 17.96 30.20 17.10
N CYS A 178 18.06 29.11 17.87
CA CYS A 178 18.90 29.06 19.06
C CYS A 178 20.39 29.06 18.69
N VAL A 179 21.22 29.67 19.55
CA VAL A 179 22.68 29.57 19.43
C VAL A 179 23.08 28.09 19.50
N TYR A 180 23.96 27.67 18.58
CA TYR A 180 24.46 26.31 18.54
C TYR A 180 25.05 25.91 19.89
N ASP A 181 24.70 24.71 20.36
CA ASP A 181 25.11 24.19 21.67
C ASP A 181 24.60 24.99 22.90
N SER A 182 23.63 25.88 22.74
CA SER A 182 22.90 26.45 23.89
C SER A 182 22.06 25.40 24.64
N PRO A 183 21.69 25.63 25.91
CA PRO A 183 20.73 24.78 26.62
C PRO A 183 19.43 24.56 25.85
N SER A 184 18.84 25.63 25.29
CA SER A 184 17.61 25.57 24.49
C SER A 184 17.79 24.72 23.22
N TYR A 185 18.91 24.87 22.51
CA TYR A 185 19.24 24.03 21.36
C TYR A 185 19.33 22.54 21.76
N TYR A 186 20.02 22.25 22.87
CA TYR A 186 20.19 20.89 23.38
C TYR A 186 18.85 20.23 23.74
N LEU A 187 17.97 20.93 24.43
CA LEU A 187 16.63 20.44 24.81
C LEU A 187 15.77 20.18 23.58
N LEU A 188 15.66 21.16 22.68
CA LEU A 188 14.84 21.05 21.46
C LEU A 188 15.35 20.00 20.47
N LYS A 189 16.65 19.67 20.48
CA LYS A 189 17.26 18.64 19.63
C LYS A 189 17.16 17.24 20.26
N THR A 190 17.58 17.10 21.51
CA THR A 190 17.82 15.80 22.15
C THR A 190 16.58 15.30 22.87
N TRP A 191 15.82 16.21 23.49
CA TRP A 191 14.70 15.90 24.37
C TRP A 191 13.33 16.25 23.75
N HIS A 192 13.27 16.46 22.44
CA HIS A 192 12.04 16.79 21.71
C HIS A 192 10.87 15.84 21.97
N LYS A 193 11.14 14.56 22.22
CA LYS A 193 10.10 13.54 22.50
C LYS A 193 9.28 13.84 23.75
N LEU A 194 9.84 14.58 24.72
CA LEU A 194 9.10 15.04 25.90
C LEU A 194 8.00 16.04 25.53
N LEU A 195 8.15 16.77 24.42
CA LEU A 195 7.15 17.70 23.90
C LEU A 195 6.17 17.03 22.92
N GLU A 196 6.63 15.99 22.22
CA GLU A 196 5.88 15.33 21.16
C GLU A 196 5.02 14.15 21.64
N THR A 197 5.29 13.62 22.84
CA THR A 197 4.59 12.44 23.37
C THR A 197 4.30 12.59 24.86
N ASP A 198 3.17 12.05 25.29
CA ASP A 198 2.72 11.98 26.69
C ASP A 198 3.11 10.66 27.38
N SER A 199 3.79 9.76 26.66
CA SER A 199 4.14 8.42 27.13
C SER A 199 5.26 8.35 28.17
N PHE A 200 5.84 9.50 28.54
CA PHE A 200 6.95 9.56 29.48
C PHE A 200 6.46 9.89 30.88
N ASP A 201 6.89 9.08 31.85
CA ASP A 201 6.82 9.46 33.25
C ASP A 201 7.79 10.62 33.51
N LEU A 202 7.25 11.82 33.71
CA LEU A 202 8.03 13.03 33.94
C LEU A 202 8.81 12.97 35.25
N ASP A 203 8.34 12.17 36.22
CA ASP A 203 8.92 12.03 37.56
C ASP A 203 9.84 10.79 37.68
N ASN A 204 10.45 10.38 36.56
CA ASN A 204 11.37 9.26 36.53
C ASN A 204 12.58 9.43 37.47
N GLU A 205 13.18 8.30 37.86
CA GLU A 205 14.44 8.28 38.63
C GLU A 205 15.51 9.19 37.98
N PRO A 206 16.07 10.18 38.71
CA PRO A 206 16.98 11.16 38.14
C PRO A 206 18.21 10.54 37.50
N ARG A 207 18.45 10.88 36.22
CA ARG A 207 19.61 10.42 35.45
C ARG A 207 20.61 11.55 35.26
N TYR A 208 21.89 11.21 35.25
CA TYR A 208 22.93 12.22 35.05
C TYR A 208 22.86 12.81 33.64
N ASN A 209 22.71 14.13 33.56
CA ASN A 209 22.72 14.88 32.31
C ASN A 209 24.07 15.58 32.13
N SER A 210 24.81 15.21 31.08
CA SER A 210 26.15 15.77 30.83
C SER A 210 26.14 17.25 30.47
N LYS A 211 25.06 17.76 29.87
CA LYS A 211 24.95 19.17 29.47
C LYS A 211 24.83 20.09 30.69
N PHE A 212 24.03 19.69 31.67
CA PHE A 212 23.79 20.45 32.91
C PHE A 212 24.67 20.00 34.08
N ARG A 213 25.44 18.91 33.91
CA ARG A 213 26.36 18.35 34.91
C ARG A 213 25.69 18.01 36.24
N GLN A 214 24.43 17.60 36.19
CA GLN A 214 23.64 17.24 37.37
C GLN A 214 22.69 16.07 37.05
N LYS A 215 22.20 15.39 38.10
CA LYS A 215 21.12 14.40 37.94
C LYS A 215 19.79 15.16 37.81
N MET A 216 19.00 14.79 36.80
CA MET A 216 17.73 15.43 36.47
C MET A 216 16.72 14.35 36.12
N ASN A 217 15.46 14.56 36.49
CA ASN A 217 14.34 13.81 35.91
C ASN A 217 13.88 14.49 34.61
N TYR A 218 12.88 13.92 33.94
CA TYR A 218 12.34 14.48 32.70
C TYR A 218 11.54 15.76 32.94
N ARG A 219 10.93 15.94 34.12
CA ARG A 219 10.28 17.19 34.53
C ARG A 219 11.27 18.36 34.59
N ASP A 220 12.49 18.13 35.06
CA ASP A 220 13.53 19.16 35.11
C ASP A 220 14.04 19.56 33.71
N LEU A 221 13.77 18.72 32.70
CA LEU A 221 14.16 18.92 31.29
C LEU A 221 13.00 19.44 30.43
N TYR A 222 11.78 19.47 30.97
CA TYR A 222 10.55 19.94 30.32
C TYR A 222 10.43 21.46 30.47
#